data_AF-A0A9Q3L8J2-F1
#
_entry.id   AF-A0A9Q3L8J2-F1
#
_cell.length_a   1.000
_cell.length_b   1.000
_cell.length_c   1.000
_cell.angle_alpha   90.00
_cell.angle_beta   90.00
_cell.angle_gamma   90.00
#
_symmetry.space_group_name_H-M   'P 1'
#
loop_
_entity.id
_entity.type
_entity.pdbx_description
1 polymer ?
#
loop_
_entity_poly.entity_id
_entity_poly.type
_entity_poly.pdbx_seq_one_letter_code
_entity_poly.pdbx_strand_id
1 'polypeptide(L)' 'MDFITQLPLSNSFDSILVIVDRFSKMAVFILTMSSITSLDLAHLFIKNIYSKH' A
#
# COMPACT_ATOMS: atom_id res chain seq x y z
N MET A 1 3.95 -6.51 5.50
CA MET A 1 3.69 -5.28 4.73
C MET A 1 5.04 -4.68 4.45
N ASP A 2 5.27 -4.25 3.22
CA ASP A 2 6.55 -3.70 2.80
C ASP A 2 6.33 -2.52 1.84
N PHE A 3 7.32 -1.66 1.69
CA PHE A 3 7.26 -0.52 0.80
C PHE A 3 8.34 -0.62 -0.28
N ILE A 4 7.92 -0.54 -1.53
CA ILE A 4 8.82 -0.32 -2.66
C ILE A 4 8.90 1.18 -2.88
N THR A 5 9.97 1.81 -2.39
CA THR A 5 10.20 3.26 -2.48
C THR A 5 11.16 3.60 -3.63
N GLN A 6 11.33 4.90 -3.92
CA GLN A 6 12.28 5.43 -4.92
C GLN A 6 11.94 5.05 -6.36
N LEU A 7 10.66 4.88 -6.66
CA LEU A 7 10.19 4.69 -8.02
C LEU A 7 10.16 6.05 -8.74
N PRO A 8 10.36 6.07 -10.07
CA PRO A 8 10.13 7.29 -10.83
C PRO A 8 8.70 7.77 -10.61
N LEU A 9 8.55 9.08 -10.38
CA LEU A 9 7.27 9.73 -10.15
C LEU A 9 6.29 9.36 -11.29
N SER A 10 5.26 8.61 -10.93
CA SER A 10 4.20 8.20 -11.84
C SER A 10 2.88 8.64 -11.26
N ASN A 11 2.20 9.55 -11.96
CA ASN A 11 0.91 10.09 -11.56
C ASN A 11 0.89 10.70 -10.14
N SER A 12 2.00 11.34 -9.73
CA SER A 12 2.24 11.89 -8.39
C SER A 12 2.44 10.85 -7.27
N PHE A 13 2.69 9.58 -7.60
CA PHE A 13 3.08 8.54 -6.66
C PHE A 13 4.52 8.09 -6.93
N ASP A 14 5.28 7.84 -5.89
CA ASP A 14 6.70 7.47 -5.94
C ASP A 14 7.02 6.20 -5.11
N SER A 15 6.00 5.60 -4.48
CA SER A 15 6.13 4.41 -3.65
C SER A 15 4.95 3.44 -3.83
N ILE A 16 5.19 2.15 -3.64
CA ILE A 16 4.14 1.12 -3.65
C ILE A 16 4.12 0.41 -2.30
N LEU A 17 2.96 0.40 -1.65
CA LEU A 17 2.69 -0.39 -0.46
C LEU A 17 2.28 -1.80 -0.87
N VAL A 18 3.07 -2.78 -0.45
CA VAL A 18 2.86 -4.20 -0.70
C VAL A 18 2.35 -4.88 0.55
N ILE A 19 1.18 -5.49 0.46
CA ILE A 19 0.58 -6.21 1.58
C ILE A 19 0.29 -7.64 1.14
N VAL A 20 1.01 -8.58 1.75
CA VAL A 20 0.86 -10.01 1.47
C VAL A 20 0.02 -10.62 2.58
N ASP A 21 -1.14 -11.16 2.22
CA ASP A 21 -1.88 -12.07 3.09
C ASP A 21 -1.19 -13.44 3.07
N ARG A 22 -0.68 -13.85 4.22
CA ARG A 22 0.03 -15.13 4.37
C ARG A 22 -0.91 -16.33 4.29
N PHE A 23 -2.20 -16.13 4.56
CA PHE A 23 -3.20 -17.19 4.53
C PHE A 23 -3.63 -17.51 3.09
N SER A 24 -4.15 -16.52 2.35
CA SER A 24 -4.56 -16.70 0.95
C SER A 24 -3.41 -16.71 -0.05
N LYS A 25 -2.18 -16.35 0.38
CA LYS A 25 -1.03 -16.06 -0.50
C LYS A 25 -1.29 -14.93 -1.49
N MET A 26 -2.32 -14.12 -1.29
CA MET A 26 -2.63 -12.96 -2.12
C MET A 26 -1.74 -11.78 -1.74
N ALA A 27 -1.23 -11.07 -2.75
CA ALA A 27 -0.56 -9.79 -2.57
C ALA A 27 -1.45 -8.66 -3.10
N VAL A 28 -1.60 -7.62 -2.29
CA VAL A 28 -2.28 -6.37 -2.64
C VAL A 28 -1.21 -5.29 -2.80
N PHE A 29 -1.25 -4.59 -3.94
CA PHE A 29 -0.35 -3.51 -4.28
C PHE A 29 -1.13 -2.20 -4.32
N ILE A 30 -0.71 -1.23 -3.51
CA ILE A 30 -1.38 0.07 -3.38
C ILE A 30 -0.37 1.17 -3.72
N LEU A 31 -0.73 2.05 -4.64
CA LEU A 31 0.08 3.23 -4.97
C LEU A 31 0.06 4.21 -3.79
N THR A 32 1.24 4.67 -3.38
CA THR A 32 1.44 5.55 -2.23
C THR A 32 2.54 6.56 -2.49
N MET A 33 2.63 7.58 -1.64
CA MET A 33 3.78 8.49 -1.64
C MET A 33 4.76 8.12 -0.53
N SER A 34 6.05 8.40 -0.72
CA SER A 34 7.11 8.25 0.28
C SER A 34 6.82 9.04 1.56
N SER A 35 6.08 10.14 1.44
CA SER A 35 5.71 11.05 2.52
C SER A 35 4.38 10.72 3.19
N ILE A 36 3.79 9.54 2.93
CA ILE A 36 2.50 9.15 3.49
C ILE A 36 2.55 9.07 5.03
N THR A 37 1.51 9.57 5.70
CA THR A 37 1.42 9.49 7.16
C THR A 37 0.93 8.12 7.62
N SER A 38 1.21 7.75 8.88
CA SER A 38 0.71 6.51 9.47
C SER A 38 -0.81 6.42 9.50
N LEU A 39 -1.48 7.57 9.64
CA LEU A 39 -2.93 7.68 9.63
C LEU A 39 -3.50 7.36 8.24
N ASP A 40 -2.94 7.96 7.19
CA ASP A 40 -3.35 7.69 5.81
C ASP A 40 -3.12 6.23 5.42
N LEU A 41 -2.01 5.64 5.88
CA LEU A 41 -1.72 4.22 5.71
C LEU A 41 -2.79 3.35 6.38
N ALA A 42 -3.18 3.66 7.61
CA ALA A 42 -4.24 2.94 8.32
C ALA A 42 -5.59 3.02 7.57
N HIS A 43 -5.93 4.20 7.04
CA HIS A 43 -7.12 4.37 6.20
C HIS A 43 -7.04 3.54 4.91
N LEU A 44 -5.90 3.52 4.22
CA LEU A 44 -5.69 2.69 3.03
C LEU A 44 -5.78 1.20 3.35
N PHE A 45 -5.25 0.76 4.49
CA PHE A 45 -5.32 -0.62 4.93
C PHE A 45 -6.77 -1.06 5.18
N ILE A 46 -7.53 -0.28 5.95
CA ILE A 46 -8.95 -0.58 6.22
C ILE A 46 -9.75 -0.59 4.92
N LYS A 47 -9.54 0.40 4.05
CA LYS A 47 -10.28 0.54 2.79
C LYS A 47 -9.99 -0.59 1.79
N ASN A 48 -8.74 -1.07 1.69
CA ASN A 48 -8.37 -2.01 0.63
C ASN A 48 -8.33 -3.47 1.10
N ILE A 49 -8.08 -3.72 2.38
CA ILE A 49 -7.96 -5.08 2.92
C ILE A 49 -9.21 -5.45 3.70
N TYR A 50 -9.63 -4.61 4.63
CA TYR A 50 -10.78 -4.92 5.48
C TYR A 50 -12.11 -4.81 4.72
N SER A 51 -12.20 -3.93 3.72
CA SER A 51 -13.39 -3.86 2.85
C SER A 51 -13.53 -5.04 1.89
N LYS A 52 -12.49 -5.87 1.73
CA LYS A 52 -12.49 -7.03 0.81
C LYS A 52 -12.70 -8.36 1.52
N HIS A 53 -12.87 -8.34 2.84
CA HIS A 53 -13.12 -9.50 3.69
C HIS A 53 -14.58 -9.49 4.16
#